data_AF-A0A834E850-F1
#
_entry.id   AF-A0A834E850-F1
#
_cell.length_a   1.000
_cell.length_b   1.000
_cell.length_c   1.000
_cell.angle_alpha   90.00
_cell.angle_beta   90.00
_cell.angle_gamma   90.00
#
_symmetry.space_group_name_H-M   'P 1'
#
loop_
_entity.id
_entity.type
_entity.pdbx_description
1 polymer ?
#
loop_
_entity_poly.entity_id
_entity_poly.type
_entity_poly.pdbx_seq_one_letter_code
_entity_poly.pdbx_strand_id
1 'polypeptide(L)'
;MLFKMYELVVTRPNIFQLYNFLRFCEMLIKRPCKVKTIHLLTSMDEGSGKQQQICGLQEIKESLRNHGVLLELEYSSSIHDREIRFDNGWMIKIGRGLDYFKKPQSRFSLGYCDFDLRPCHETTVDIFHKKHTKKI
;
A
#
# COMPACT_ATOMS: atom_id res chain seq x y z
N MET A 1 -8.06 -0.38 -16.75
CA MET A 1 -6.96 0.47 -16.27
C MET A 1 -5.92 -0.44 -15.66
N LEU A 2 -4.68 -0.30 -16.08
CA LEU A 2 -3.53 -0.99 -15.48
C LEU A 2 -3.07 -0.15 -14.30
N PHE A 3 -3.08 -0.68 -13.08
CA PHE A 3 -2.53 0.04 -11.94
C PHE A 3 -1.11 -0.45 -11.72
N LYS A 4 -0.14 0.46 -11.83
CA LYS A 4 1.20 0.19 -11.33
C LYS A 4 1.41 0.96 -10.06
N MET A 5 0.93 0.43 -8.96
CA MET A 5 1.45 0.85 -7.68
C MET A 5 2.96 0.51 -7.64
N TYR A 6 3.77 1.41 -7.12
CA TYR A 6 5.18 1.15 -6.83
C TYR A 6 5.39 1.45 -5.35
N GLU A 7 4.54 0.85 -4.52
CA GLU A 7 4.53 1.19 -3.11
C GLU A 7 5.61 0.43 -2.37
N LEU A 8 6.39 1.24 -1.67
CA LEU A 8 7.58 0.91 -0.94
C LEU A 8 7.32 0.30 0.43
N VAL A 9 8.05 -0.80 0.65
CA VAL A 9 8.66 -1.24 1.92
C VAL A 9 7.73 -1.28 3.13
N VAL A 10 7.24 -2.49 3.36
CA VAL A 10 6.92 -3.01 4.69
C VAL A 10 8.19 -2.94 5.54
N THR A 11 8.39 -1.82 6.23
CA THR A 11 9.46 -1.70 7.23
C THR A 11 8.89 -2.19 8.56
N ARG A 12 9.38 -3.36 8.96
CA ARG A 12 9.10 -4.11 10.21
C ARG A 12 7.96 -5.13 10.11
N PRO A 13 8.03 -6.21 10.91
CA PRO A 13 7.02 -7.24 10.89
C PRO A 13 5.81 -6.71 11.64
N ASN A 14 4.92 -6.05 10.91
CA ASN A 14 3.76 -5.44 11.51
C ASN A 14 2.53 -5.78 10.67
N ILE A 15 1.69 -6.66 11.22
CA ILE A 15 0.39 -7.05 10.67
C ILE A 15 -0.46 -5.82 10.27
N PHE A 16 -0.27 -4.68 10.94
CA PHE A 16 -0.95 -3.43 10.59
C PHE A 16 -0.60 -2.91 9.19
N GLN A 17 0.63 -3.08 8.71
CA GLN A 17 1.03 -2.67 7.36
C GLN A 17 0.37 -3.54 6.29
N LEU A 18 0.27 -4.86 6.52
CA LEU A 18 -0.51 -5.76 5.66
C LEU A 18 -1.98 -5.33 5.59
N TYR A 19 -2.57 -4.97 6.74
CA TYR A 19 -3.94 -4.43 6.77
C TYR A 19 -4.08 -3.07 6.10
N ASN A 20 -3.07 -2.20 6.17
CA ASN A 20 -3.09 -0.92 5.45
C ASN A 20 -3.10 -1.16 3.93
N PHE A 21 -2.26 -2.06 3.44
CA PHE A 21 -2.24 -2.46 2.04
C PHE A 21 -3.57 -3.11 1.62
N LEU A 22 -4.12 -4.03 2.43
CA LEU A 22 -5.43 -4.63 2.17
C LEU A 22 -6.53 -3.57 2.06
N ARG A 23 -6.61 -2.61 2.98
CA ARG A 23 -7.58 -1.50 2.92
C ARG A 23 -7.41 -0.65 1.66
N PHE A 24 -6.17 -0.41 1.25
CA PHE A 24 -5.89 0.29 0.01
C PHE A 24 -6.42 -0.49 -1.20
N CYS A 25 -6.18 -1.80 -1.25
CA CYS A 25 -6.75 -2.70 -2.27
C CYS A 25 -8.29 -2.69 -2.29
N GLU A 26 -8.94 -2.72 -1.12
CA GLU A 26 -10.40 -2.62 -1.02
C GLU A 26 -10.92 -1.29 -1.59
N MET A 27 -10.25 -0.17 -1.28
CA MET A 27 -10.59 1.13 -1.84
C MET A 27 -10.49 1.13 -3.37
N LEU A 28 -9.42 0.53 -3.93
CA LEU A 28 -9.24 0.42 -5.38
C LEU A 28 -10.37 -0.36 -6.05
N ILE A 29 -10.84 -1.45 -5.42
CA ILE A 29 -11.88 -2.32 -5.97
C ILE A 29 -13.29 -1.71 -5.83
N LYS A 30 -13.58 -1.04 -4.71
CA LYS A 30 -14.93 -0.48 -4.44
C LYS A 30 -15.28 0.71 -5.33
N ARG A 31 -14.28 1.48 -5.76
CA ARG A 31 -14.50 2.65 -6.62
C ARG A 31 -14.87 2.20 -8.04
N PRO A 32 -15.51 3.05 -8.87
CA PRO A 32 -15.76 2.75 -10.29
C PRO A 32 -14.48 2.55 -11.14
N CYS A 33 -13.31 2.53 -10.50
CA CYS A 33 -12.01 2.24 -11.05
C CYS A 33 -11.92 0.76 -11.45
N LYS A 34 -11.81 0.48 -12.75
CA LYS A 34 -11.59 -0.87 -13.29
C LYS A 34 -10.11 -1.27 -13.18
N VAL A 35 -9.62 -1.44 -11.96
CA VAL A 35 -8.29 -1.95 -11.64
C VAL A 35 -8.21 -3.41 -12.07
N LYS A 36 -7.22 -3.77 -12.89
CA LYS A 36 -7.00 -5.17 -13.32
C LYS A 36 -5.72 -5.78 -12.77
N THR A 37 -4.70 -4.96 -12.56
CA THR A 37 -3.38 -5.39 -12.11
C THR A 37 -2.91 -4.41 -11.05
N ILE A 38 -2.28 -4.92 -10.00
CA ILE A 38 -1.56 -4.18 -8.96
C ILE A 38 -0.15 -4.76 -8.94
N HIS A 39 0.86 -3.91 -9.03
CA HIS A 39 2.24 -4.30 -8.79
C HIS A 39 2.62 -3.80 -7.39
N LEU A 40 3.31 -4.61 -6.60
CA LEU A 40 3.81 -4.22 -5.28
C LEU A 40 5.30 -4.55 -5.22
N LEU A 41 6.11 -3.54 -4.94
CA LEU A 41 7.56 -3.65 -4.79
C LEU A 41 7.95 -3.31 -3.34
N THR A 42 8.17 -4.33 -2.52
CA THR A 42 8.46 -4.16 -1.08
C THR A 42 9.83 -4.71 -0.71
N SER A 43 10.39 -4.30 0.43
CA SER A 43 11.50 -5.03 1.03
C SER A 43 11.00 -6.28 1.72
N MET A 44 11.88 -7.28 1.78
CA MET A 44 11.66 -8.48 2.58
C MET A 44 12.03 -8.18 4.05
N ASP A 45 11.23 -8.65 5.00
CA ASP A 45 11.63 -8.63 6.41
C ASP A 45 12.80 -9.62 6.64
N GLU A 46 13.80 -9.21 7.43
CA GLU A 46 15.00 -10.02 7.71
C GLU A 46 14.88 -10.86 8.99
N GLY A 47 13.78 -10.72 9.74
CA GLY A 47 13.57 -11.36 11.03
C GLY A 47 12.36 -12.29 11.10
N SER A 48 11.76 -12.37 12.30
CA SER A 48 10.69 -13.32 12.61
C SER A 48 9.39 -13.07 11.84
N GLY A 49 9.16 -11.90 11.26
CA GLY A 49 7.95 -11.65 10.48
C GLY A 49 8.10 -11.77 8.98
N LYS A 50 9.24 -12.25 8.48
CA LYS A 50 9.38 -12.66 7.06
C LYS A 50 8.28 -13.64 6.65
N GLN A 51 8.06 -14.67 7.44
CA GLN A 51 7.03 -15.68 7.15
C GLN A 51 5.63 -15.05 7.17
N GLN A 52 5.36 -14.18 8.13
CA GLN A 52 4.08 -13.49 8.25
C GLN A 52 3.82 -12.56 7.05
N GLN A 53 4.83 -11.82 6.61
CA GLN A 53 4.75 -10.97 5.42
C GLN A 53 4.44 -11.80 4.17
N ILE A 54 5.18 -12.88 3.96
CA ILE A 54 4.98 -13.76 2.80
C ILE A 54 3.58 -14.35 2.81
N CYS A 55 3.17 -14.99 3.91
CA CYS A 55 1.84 -15.60 4.02
C CYS A 55 0.73 -14.56 3.83
N GLY A 56 0.79 -13.42 4.52
CA GLY A 56 -0.24 -12.38 4.40
C GLY A 56 -0.34 -11.78 3.00
N LEU A 57 0.79 -11.54 2.33
CA LEU A 57 0.77 -11.04 0.95
C LEU A 57 0.25 -12.10 -0.05
N GLN A 58 0.50 -13.40 0.19
CA GLN A 58 -0.09 -14.46 -0.62
C GLN A 58 -1.61 -14.55 -0.42
N GLU A 59 -2.10 -14.47 0.82
CA GLU A 59 -3.54 -14.45 1.11
C GLU A 59 -4.24 -13.26 0.43
N ILE A 60 -3.63 -12.07 0.50
CA ILE A 60 -4.14 -10.88 -0.20
C ILE A 60 -4.14 -11.09 -1.72
N LYS A 61 -3.07 -11.67 -2.27
CA LYS A 61 -2.96 -11.99 -3.71
C LYS A 61 -4.07 -12.93 -4.18
N GLU A 62 -4.34 -13.99 -3.42
CA GLU A 62 -5.40 -14.95 -3.73
C GLU A 62 -6.79 -14.31 -3.61
N SER A 63 -7.03 -13.52 -2.57
CA SER A 63 -8.29 -12.79 -2.39
C SER A 63 -8.56 -11.80 -3.52
N LEU A 64 -7.55 -11.05 -3.96
CA LEU A 64 -7.64 -10.15 -5.12
C LEU A 64 -7.92 -10.90 -6.42
N ARG A 65 -7.31 -12.07 -6.60
CA ARG A 65 -7.53 -12.92 -7.78
C ARG A 65 -9.00 -13.35 -7.88
N ASN A 66 -9.64 -13.67 -6.76
CA ASN A 66 -11.07 -14.00 -6.72
C ASN A 66 -11.98 -12.83 -7.15
N HIS A 67 -11.48 -11.59 -7.09
CA HIS A 67 -12.14 -10.39 -7.58
C HIS A 67 -11.69 -9.97 -8.98
N GLY A 68 -10.95 -10.82 -9.69
CA GLY A 68 -10.46 -10.54 -11.05
C GLY A 68 -9.30 -9.54 -11.12
N VAL A 69 -8.59 -9.33 -10.01
CA VAL A 69 -7.43 -8.44 -9.92
C VAL A 69 -6.16 -9.26 -9.75
N LEU A 70 -5.17 -9.03 -10.63
CA LEU A 70 -3.84 -9.65 -10.53
C LEU A 70 -2.95 -8.83 -9.59
N LEU A 71 -2.40 -9.45 -8.55
CA LEU A 71 -1.32 -8.87 -7.73
C LEU A 71 0.03 -9.49 -8.09
N GLU A 72 0.93 -8.65 -8.60
CA GLU A 72 2.33 -8.98 -8.86
C GLU A 72 3.20 -8.50 -7.69
N LEU A 73 4.00 -9.40 -7.13
CA LEU A 73 4.84 -9.14 -5.95
C LEU A 73 6.30 -9.19 -6.36
N GLU A 74 7.04 -8.13 -6.08
CA GLU A 74 8.48 -8.04 -6.25
C GLU A 74 9.13 -7.63 -4.93
N TYR A 75 10.30 -8.22 -4.64
CA TYR A 75 11.06 -7.91 -3.44
C TYR A 75 12.41 -7.29 -3.80
N SER A 76 12.77 -6.20 -3.14
CA SER A 76 14.08 -5.55 -3.29
C SER A 76 14.58 -5.01 -1.95
N SER A 77 15.88 -5.15 -1.68
CA SER A 77 16.53 -4.62 -0.47
C SER A 77 17.03 -3.18 -0.63
N SER A 78 17.10 -2.66 -1.86
CA SER A 78 17.71 -1.36 -2.18
C SER A 78 16.70 -0.23 -2.40
N ILE A 79 15.43 -0.48 -2.09
CA ILE A 79 14.35 0.48 -2.35
C ILE A 79 14.15 1.40 -1.13
N HIS A 80 14.05 2.71 -1.37
CA HIS A 80 13.85 3.73 -0.33
C HIS A 80 12.74 4.76 -0.62
N ASP A 81 12.20 4.75 -1.85
CA ASP A 81 11.20 5.72 -2.34
C ASP A 81 9.75 5.26 -2.18
N ARG A 82 8.97 5.92 -1.31
CA ARG A 82 7.53 5.69 -1.11
C ARG A 82 6.70 6.34 -2.20
N GLU A 83 6.25 5.56 -3.17
CA GLU A 83 5.54 6.07 -4.35
C GLU A 83 4.29 5.24 -4.68
N ILE A 84 3.22 5.87 -5.13
CA ILE A 84 2.05 5.21 -5.72
C ILE A 84 1.88 5.81 -7.10
N ARG A 85 1.85 4.98 -8.15
CA ARG A 85 1.63 5.47 -9.52
C ARG A 85 0.34 4.90 -10.10
N PHE A 86 -0.23 5.69 -10.98
CA PHE A 86 -1.42 5.35 -11.73
C PHE A 86 -1.10 5.38 -13.24
N ASP A 87 -1.75 4.53 -14.04
CA ASP A 87 -1.55 4.51 -15.50
C ASP A 87 -1.96 5.82 -16.17
N ASN A 88 -2.96 6.50 -15.61
CA ASN A 88 -3.43 7.81 -16.06
C ASN A 88 -2.41 8.95 -15.86
N GLY A 89 -1.25 8.66 -15.25
CA GLY A 89 -0.14 9.59 -15.12
C GLY A 89 -0.02 10.27 -13.76
N TRP A 90 -0.94 10.03 -12.83
CA TRP A 90 -0.80 10.49 -11.45
C TRP A 90 0.26 9.68 -10.70
N MET A 91 0.98 10.37 -9.83
CA MET A 91 1.96 9.81 -8.92
C MET A 91 1.82 10.50 -7.57
N ILE A 92 1.81 9.73 -6.49
CA ILE A 92 1.66 10.23 -5.12
C ILE A 92 2.85 9.72 -4.32
N LYS A 93 3.58 10.60 -3.66
CA LYS A 93 4.64 10.24 -2.71
C LYS A 93 4.18 10.58 -1.31
N ILE A 94 4.24 9.61 -0.40
CA ILE A 94 3.85 9.78 1.00
C ILE A 94 5.09 9.57 1.86
N GLY A 95 5.44 10.57 2.68
CA GLY A 95 6.66 10.55 3.50
C GLY A 95 6.73 9.41 4.52
N ARG A 96 5.64 8.65 4.73
CA ARG A 96 5.56 7.43 5.56
C ARG A 96 5.02 6.19 4.82
N GLY A 97 4.68 6.30 3.53
CA GLY A 97 4.02 5.22 2.78
C GLY A 97 2.58 5.05 3.28
N LEU A 98 2.00 3.86 3.21
CA LEU A 98 0.69 3.60 3.83
C LEU A 98 0.73 3.45 5.36
N ASP A 99 1.88 3.61 6.03
CA ASP A 99 2.03 3.47 7.49
C ASP A 99 2.06 4.82 8.23
N TYR A 100 1.12 5.71 7.89
CA TYR A 100 0.99 7.03 8.53
C TYR A 100 -0.08 7.08 9.64
N PHE A 101 -0.83 6.00 9.89
CA PHE A 101 -1.83 5.97 10.95
C PHE A 101 -1.22 5.65 12.31
N LYS A 102 -1.67 6.32 13.37
CA LYS A 102 -1.31 5.95 14.75
C LYS A 102 -2.04 4.67 15.18
N LYS A 103 -1.48 3.99 16.16
CA LYS A 103 -2.15 2.88 16.85
C LYS A 103 -3.46 3.38 17.50
N PRO A 104 -4.53 2.57 17.51
CA PRO A 104 -5.77 2.93 18.19
C PRO A 104 -5.53 3.06 19.71
N GLN A 105 -6.27 3.95 20.37
CA GLN A 105 -6.12 4.19 21.81
C GLN A 105 -6.56 2.99 22.65
N SER A 106 -7.62 2.30 22.21
CA SER A 106 -8.15 1.09 22.85
C SER A 106 -8.80 0.18 21.81
N ARG A 107 -9.15 -1.05 22.22
CA ARG A 107 -9.80 -2.05 21.34
C ARG A 107 -11.16 -1.60 20.79
N PHE A 108 -11.85 -0.70 21.50
CA PHE A 108 -13.17 -0.20 21.14
C PHE A 108 -13.18 1.34 21.07
N SER A 109 -12.08 1.91 20.56
CA SER A 109 -11.97 3.35 20.35
C SER A 109 -12.53 3.75 18.98
N LEU A 110 -13.06 4.98 18.90
CA LEU A 110 -13.40 5.58 17.62
C LEU A 110 -12.17 5.60 16.71
N GLY A 111 -12.41 5.33 15.44
CA GLY A 111 -11.37 5.17 14.45
C GLY A 111 -10.74 3.79 14.40
N TYR A 112 -11.19 2.78 15.17
CA TYR A 112 -10.65 1.41 15.07
C TYR A 112 -10.86 0.79 13.68
N CYS A 113 -12.10 0.86 13.16
CA CYS A 113 -12.45 0.32 11.85
C CYS A 113 -12.41 1.38 10.74
N ASP A 114 -12.90 2.59 11.05
CA ASP A 114 -12.96 3.71 10.10
C ASP A 114 -11.72 4.60 10.25
N PHE A 115 -10.88 4.64 9.22
CA PHE A 115 -9.58 5.32 9.29
C PHE A 115 -9.70 6.82 9.06
N ASP A 116 -10.85 7.33 8.63
CA ASP A 116 -11.11 8.78 8.57
C ASP A 116 -11.18 9.40 9.98
N LEU A 117 -11.52 8.59 10.98
CA LEU A 117 -11.54 8.97 12.39
C LEU A 117 -10.23 8.63 13.13
N ARG A 118 -9.24 8.03 12.45
CA ARG A 118 -7.99 7.57 13.09
C ARG A 118 -6.96 8.69 13.13
N PRO A 119 -6.37 9.01 14.29
CA PRO A 119 -5.25 9.96 14.34
C PRO A 119 -4.06 9.51 13.49
N CYS A 120 -3.42 10.45 12.80
CA CYS A 120 -2.25 10.19 11.97
C CYS A 120 -0.95 10.65 12.64
N HIS A 121 0.16 10.06 12.22
CA HIS A 121 1.50 10.60 12.36
C HIS A 121 1.69 11.75 11.37
N GLU A 122 2.53 12.71 11.73
CA GLU A 122 2.95 13.77 10.81
C GLU A 122 3.66 13.15 9.59
N THR A 123 3.26 13.60 8.40
CA THR A 123 3.83 13.16 7.13
C THR A 123 3.57 14.19 6.04
N THR A 124 4.33 14.11 4.94
CA THR A 124 4.11 14.89 3.72
C THR A 124 3.42 14.03 2.67
N VAL A 125 2.59 14.67 1.84
CA VAL A 125 1.96 14.04 0.68
C VAL A 125 2.23 14.92 -0.53
N ASP A 126 3.09 14.44 -1.42
CA ASP A 126 3.47 15.14 -2.64
C ASP A 126 2.75 14.50 -3.84
N ILE A 127 2.05 15.32 -4.63
CA ILE A 127 1.24 14.87 -5.76
C ILE A 127 1.86 15.38 -7.06
N PHE A 128 2.12 14.46 -7.98
CA PHE A 128 2.73 14.71 -9.27
C PHE A 128 1.85 14.17 -10.41
N HIS A 129 2.00 14.76 -11.59
CA HIS A 129 1.39 14.25 -12.80
C HIS A 129 2.41 14.22 -13.94
N LYS A 130 2.50 13.11 -14.68
CA LYS A 130 3.49 12.89 -15.76
C LYS A 130 3.53 13.99 -16.83
N LYS A 131 2.44 14.73 -17.04
CA LYS A 131 2.39 15.87 -17.99
C LYS A 131 3.21 17.07 -17.52
N HIS A 132 3.45 17.21 -16.21
CA HIS A 132 4.09 18.37 -15.60
C HIS A 132 5.45 18.04 -14.97
N THR A 133 5.91 16.79 -15.07
CA THR A 133 7.24 16.37 -14.64
C THR A 133 8.12 16.11 -15.87
N LYS A 134 9.35 16.65 -15.88
CA LYS A 134 10.34 16.28 -16.91
C LYS A 134 10.59 14.78 -16.80
N LYS A 135 10.55 14.08 -17.94
CA LYS A 135 11.11 12.73 -18.02
C LYS A 135 12.61 12.86 -17.77
N ILE A 136 13.10 12.19 -16.73
CA ILE A 136 14.53 11.90 -16.56
C ILE A 136 14.84 10.75 -17.51
#